data_AF-A0A3B0VLL2-F1
#
_entry.id   AF-A0A3B0VLL2-F1
#
_cell.length_a   1.000
_cell.length_b   1.000
_cell.length_c   1.000
_cell.angle_alpha   90.00
_cell.angle_beta   90.00
_cell.angle_gamma   90.00
#
_symmetry.space_group_name_H-M   'P 1'
#
loop_
_entity.id
_entity.type
_entity.pdbx_description
1 polymer ?
#
loop_
_entity_poly.entity_id
_entity_poly.type
_entity_poly.pdbx_seq_one_letter_code
_entity_poly.pdbx_strand_id
1 'polypeptide(L)'
;MPPFRLFLILLIVIVVGYGFNEARPLLSGPKIKLSSPVNGMTTTSDIVTIAGTAKRVVALSFDGEPILPNRTGTFSKTLALPRGGAILTLTAVDRFGRTVTKKRTIFVQ
;
A
#
# COMPACT_ATOMS: atom_id res chain seq x y z
N MET A 1 -25.61 38.42 20.87
CA MET A 1 -24.31 38.27 20.16
C MET A 1 -24.43 39.00 18.83
N PRO A 2 -23.49 39.88 18.46
CA PRO A 2 -23.56 40.63 17.21
C PRO A 2 -23.47 39.67 16.00
N PRO A 3 -24.26 39.88 14.93
CA PRO A 3 -24.37 38.97 13.78
C PRO A 3 -23.03 38.68 13.08
N PHE A 4 -22.08 39.61 13.19
CA PHE A 4 -20.71 39.46 12.70
C PHE A 4 -19.96 38.24 13.28
N ARG A 5 -20.19 37.89 14.55
CA ARG A 5 -19.53 36.74 15.19
C ARG A 5 -19.98 35.41 14.58
N LEU A 6 -21.27 35.29 14.23
CA LEU A 6 -21.81 34.08 13.64
C LEU A 6 -21.25 33.85 12.23
N PHE A 7 -21.15 34.92 11.44
CA PHE A 7 -20.52 34.89 10.11
C PHE A 7 -19.05 34.45 10.19
N LEU A 8 -18.30 34.98 11.17
CA LEU A 8 -16.89 34.63 11.36
C LEU A 8 -16.71 33.16 11.76
N ILE A 9 -17.57 32.64 12.65
CA ILE A 9 -17.56 31.22 13.03
C ILE A 9 -17.89 30.35 11.80
N LEU A 10 -18.88 30.72 11.00
CA LEU A 10 -19.24 29.99 9.79
C LEU A 10 -18.09 29.96 8.78
N LEU A 11 -17.43 31.10 8.56
CA LEU A 11 -16.26 31.21 7.69
C LEU A 11 -15.13 30.29 8.16
N ILE A 12 -14.82 30.30 9.47
CA ILE A 12 -13.80 29.41 10.06
C ILE A 12 -14.16 27.95 9.86
N VAL A 13 -15.43 27.56 10.09
CA VAL A 13 -15.88 26.17 9.90
C VAL A 13 -15.74 25.74 8.44
N ILE A 14 -16.06 26.60 7.47
CA ILE A 14 -15.89 26.31 6.04
C ILE A 14 -14.41 26.13 5.70
N VAL A 15 -13.54 27.04 6.16
CA VAL A 15 -12.10 26.97 5.91
C VAL A 15 -11.48 25.72 6.53
N VAL A 16 -11.83 25.41 7.78
CA VAL A 16 -11.34 24.21 8.48
C VAL A 16 -11.89 22.93 7.84
N GLY A 17 -13.18 22.90 7.49
CA GLY A 17 -13.80 21.77 6.81
C GLY A 17 -13.17 21.48 5.44
N TYR A 18 -12.92 22.54 4.65
CA TYR A 18 -12.22 22.43 3.38
C TYR A 18 -10.77 21.97 3.56
N GLY A 19 -10.03 22.59 4.47
CA GLY A 19 -8.65 22.21 4.79
C GLY A 19 -8.53 20.76 5.24
N PHE A 20 -9.47 20.28 6.05
CA PHE A 20 -9.51 18.89 6.47
C PHE A 20 -9.76 17.94 5.29
N ASN A 21 -10.64 18.31 4.35
CA ASN A 21 -10.92 17.51 3.16
C ASN A 21 -9.70 17.43 2.24
N GLU A 22 -9.03 18.56 2.02
CA GLU A 22 -7.83 18.65 1.16
C GLU A 22 -6.61 17.97 1.81
N ALA A 23 -6.56 17.87 3.14
CA ALA A 23 -5.52 17.14 3.86
C ALA A 23 -5.69 15.60 3.79
N ARG A 24 -6.88 15.08 3.45
CA ARG A 24 -7.15 13.62 3.41
C ARG A 24 -6.16 12.83 2.54
N PRO A 25 -5.79 13.26 1.32
CA PRO A 25 -4.83 12.53 0.47
C PRO A 25 -3.42 12.53 1.06
N LEU A 26 -3.05 13.60 1.77
CA LEU A 26 -1.77 13.73 2.48
C LEU A 26 -1.72 12.84 3.71
N LEU A 27 -2.86 12.56 4.34
CA LEU A 27 -3.02 11.64 5.46
C LEU A 27 -3.18 10.18 5.02
N SER A 28 -3.59 9.97 3.78
CA SER A 28 -3.73 8.63 3.24
C SER A 28 -2.33 8.03 3.04
N GLY A 29 -1.99 6.95 3.76
CA GLY A 29 -0.72 6.23 3.60
C GLY A 29 -0.63 5.38 2.33
N PRO A 30 0.48 4.65 2.11
CA PRO A 30 0.66 3.81 0.93
C PRO A 30 -0.41 2.71 0.89
N LYS A 31 -0.83 2.31 -0.32
CA LYS A 31 -1.77 1.20 -0.51
C LYS A 31 -1.13 0.12 -1.34
N ILE A 32 -1.21 -1.12 -0.87
CA ILE A 32 -0.70 -2.30 -1.55
C ILE A 32 -1.84 -3.30 -1.69
N LYS A 33 -2.02 -3.85 -2.89
CA LYS A 33 -2.94 -4.95 -3.17
C LYS A 33 -2.18 -6.05 -3.89
N LEU A 34 -2.04 -7.18 -3.22
CA LEU A 34 -1.45 -8.37 -3.81
C LEU A 34 -2.54 -9.20 -4.49
N SER A 35 -2.37 -9.44 -5.79
CA SER A 35 -3.28 -10.26 -6.61
C SER A 35 -2.85 -11.72 -6.62
N SER A 36 -1.53 -11.96 -6.72
CA SER A 36 -0.93 -13.29 -6.67
C SER A 36 0.36 -13.24 -5.85
N PRO A 37 0.66 -14.28 -5.05
CA PRO A 37 -0.17 -15.44 -4.78
C PRO A 37 -1.31 -15.16 -3.78
N VAL A 38 -2.34 -16.01 -3.81
CA VAL A 38 -3.41 -16.01 -2.82
C VAL A 38 -2.87 -16.56 -1.48
N ASN A 39 -3.41 -16.10 -0.36
CA ASN A 39 -2.97 -16.59 0.94
C ASN A 39 -3.30 -18.07 1.10
N GLY A 40 -2.30 -18.86 1.51
CA GLY A 40 -2.42 -20.32 1.65
C GLY A 40 -2.39 -21.07 0.32
N MET A 41 -1.97 -20.43 -0.79
CA MET A 41 -1.83 -21.11 -2.07
C MET A 41 -0.78 -22.22 -1.99
N THR A 42 -1.11 -23.38 -2.54
CA THR A 42 -0.20 -24.52 -2.70
C THR A 42 0.18 -24.65 -4.17
N THR A 43 1.46 -24.87 -4.45
CA THR A 43 2.01 -25.04 -5.81
C THR A 43 3.03 -26.18 -5.83
N THR A 44 3.13 -26.88 -6.96
CA THR A 44 4.18 -27.87 -7.23
C THR A 44 5.37 -27.26 -7.98
N SER A 45 5.22 -26.01 -8.44
CA SER A 45 6.29 -25.25 -9.07
C SER A 45 7.09 -24.50 -8.02
N ASP A 46 8.39 -24.70 -8.02
CA ASP A 46 9.36 -23.93 -7.23
C ASP A 46 9.41 -22.46 -7.68
N ILE A 47 8.83 -22.14 -8.85
CA ILE A 47 8.75 -20.79 -9.40
C ILE A 47 7.35 -20.22 -9.14
N VAL A 48 7.29 -19.11 -8.41
CA VAL A 48 6.04 -18.40 -8.08
C VAL A 48 6.07 -16.98 -8.63
N THR A 49 4.99 -16.58 -9.30
CA THR A 49 4.81 -15.21 -9.79
C THR A 49 4.01 -14.38 -8.80
N ILE A 50 4.67 -13.33 -8.31
CA ILE A 50 4.11 -12.35 -7.40
C ILE A 50 3.67 -11.15 -8.21
N ALA A 51 2.36 -10.88 -8.20
CA ALA A 51 1.77 -9.80 -8.96
C ALA A 51 0.81 -9.00 -8.10
N GLY A 52 0.79 -7.69 -8.30
CA GLY A 52 -0.07 -6.81 -7.55
C GLY A 52 -0.02 -5.37 -8.01
N THR A 53 -0.61 -4.50 -7.19
CA THR A 53 -0.61 -3.06 -7.38
C THR A 53 -0.17 -2.35 -6.11
N ALA A 54 0.63 -1.31 -6.28
CA ALA A 54 1.07 -0.41 -5.23
C ALA A 54 0.71 1.03 -5.66
N LYS A 55 0.06 1.79 -4.77
CA LYS A 55 -0.36 3.17 -5.00
C LYS A 55 0.18 4.08 -3.92
N ARG A 56 0.66 5.26 -4.31
CA ARG A 56 1.24 6.28 -3.42
C ARG A 56 2.44 5.73 -2.64
N VAL A 57 3.31 5.04 -3.37
CA VAL A 57 4.54 4.42 -2.86
C VAL A 57 5.74 5.06 -3.55
N VAL A 58 6.83 5.24 -2.81
CA VAL A 58 8.14 5.66 -3.35
C VAL A 58 9.15 4.53 -3.29
N ALA A 59 8.97 3.60 -2.34
CA ALA A 59 9.74 2.37 -2.26
C ALA A 59 8.77 1.20 -2.06
N LEU A 60 8.99 0.13 -2.81
CA LEU A 60 8.31 -1.15 -2.66
C LEU A 60 9.42 -2.20 -2.54
N SER A 61 9.30 -3.07 -1.56
CA SER A 61 10.25 -4.16 -1.33
C SER A 61 9.51 -5.44 -1.02
N PHE A 62 10.13 -6.54 -1.40
CA PHE A 62 9.65 -7.89 -1.19
C PHE A 62 10.74 -8.68 -0.49
N ASP A 63 10.47 -9.17 0.72
CA ASP A 63 11.45 -9.82 1.60
C ASP A 63 12.76 -9.04 1.72
N GLY A 64 12.67 -7.70 1.72
CA GLY A 64 13.80 -6.77 1.79
C GLY A 64 14.40 -6.39 0.43
N GLU A 65 14.07 -7.10 -0.65
CA GLU A 65 14.57 -6.79 -1.99
C GLU A 65 13.69 -5.74 -2.70
N PRO A 66 14.25 -4.66 -3.25
CA PRO A 66 13.45 -3.63 -3.91
C PRO A 66 12.75 -4.16 -5.17
N ILE A 67 11.50 -3.74 -5.37
CA ILE A 67 10.70 -3.98 -6.57
C ILE A 67 10.29 -2.64 -7.15
N LEU A 68 10.47 -2.48 -8.47
CA LEU A 68 10.05 -1.28 -9.19
C LEU A 68 8.66 -1.51 -9.82
N PRO A 69 7.59 -0.89 -9.28
CA PRO A 69 6.31 -0.88 -9.97
C PRO A 69 6.38 0.01 -11.22
N ASN A 70 5.51 -0.28 -12.20
CA ASN A 70 5.42 0.52 -13.42
C ASN A 70 4.65 1.84 -13.20
N ARG A 71 4.42 2.60 -14.28
CA ARG A 71 3.69 3.88 -14.26
C ARG A 71 2.26 3.79 -13.71
N THR A 72 1.59 2.65 -13.86
CA THR A 72 0.23 2.44 -13.33
C THR A 72 0.23 1.90 -11.90
N GLY A 73 1.41 1.67 -11.33
CA GLY A 73 1.60 1.08 -10.01
C GLY A 73 1.49 -0.44 -9.99
N THR A 74 1.39 -1.12 -11.13
CA THR A 74 1.41 -2.58 -11.16
C THR A 74 2.85 -3.09 -11.08
N PHE A 75 3.04 -4.23 -10.43
CA PHE A 75 4.31 -4.93 -10.38
C PHE A 75 4.07 -6.42 -10.63
N SER A 76 5.06 -7.06 -11.24
CA SER A 76 5.12 -8.51 -11.42
C SER A 76 6.57 -8.94 -11.24
N LYS A 77 6.80 -9.92 -10.38
CA LYS A 77 8.12 -10.49 -10.14
C LYS A 77 7.99 -11.99 -9.96
N THR A 78 8.88 -12.72 -10.60
CA THR A 78 8.98 -14.17 -10.45
C THR A 78 10.08 -14.49 -9.45
N LEU A 79 9.79 -15.37 -8.50
CA LEU A 79 10.74 -15.79 -7.46
C LEU A 79 10.81 -17.31 -7.41
N ALA A 80 12.02 -17.81 -7.21
CA ALA A 80 12.24 -19.21 -6.87
C ALA A 80 12.11 -19.36 -5.34
N LEU A 81 11.26 -20.28 -4.92
CA LEU A 81 11.01 -20.56 -3.51
C LEU A 81 11.42 -22.00 -3.20
N PRO A 82 12.03 -22.24 -2.04
CA PRO A 82 12.34 -23.59 -1.61
C PRO A 82 11.07 -24.36 -1.31
N ARG A 83 11.14 -25.69 -1.42
CA ARG A 83 10.06 -26.58 -1.03
C ARG A 83 9.71 -26.39 0.45
N GLY A 84 8.42 -26.46 0.77
CA GLY A 84 7.86 -26.21 2.09
C GLY A 84 7.07 -24.91 2.18
N GLY A 85 6.89 -24.42 3.40
CA GLY A 85 6.15 -23.17 3.67
C GLY A 85 7.04 -21.94 3.53
N ALA A 86 6.64 -20.98 2.70
CA ALA A 86 7.29 -19.69 2.55
C ALA A 86 6.37 -18.55 2.99
N ILE A 87 6.91 -17.58 3.74
CA ILE A 87 6.21 -16.36 4.16
C ILE A 87 6.74 -15.20 3.34
N LEU A 88 5.89 -14.70 2.46
CA LEU A 88 6.15 -13.61 1.54
C LEU A 88 5.79 -12.29 2.23
N THR A 89 6.76 -11.40 2.41
CA THR A 89 6.59 -10.11 3.06
C THR A 89 6.75 -8.96 2.07
N LEU A 90 5.65 -8.28 1.76
CA LEU A 90 5.66 -7.12 0.88
C LEU A 90 5.55 -5.84 1.72
N THR A 91 6.51 -4.94 1.58
CA THR A 91 6.58 -3.69 2.33
C THR A 91 6.58 -2.53 1.36
N ALA A 92 5.69 -1.56 1.54
CA ALA A 92 5.72 -0.32 0.79
C ALA A 92 5.79 0.89 1.71
N VAL A 93 6.54 1.88 1.24
CA VAL A 93 6.82 3.14 1.94
C VAL A 93 6.34 4.28 1.06
N ASP A 94 5.65 5.27 1.64
CA ASP A 94 5.27 6.51 0.95
C ASP A 94 6.32 7.61 1.10
N ARG A 95 6.13 8.72 0.38
CA ARG A 95 7.04 9.89 0.42
C ARG A 95 7.11 10.59 1.78
N PHE A 96 6.20 10.26 2.70
CA PHE A 96 6.14 10.81 4.05
C PHE A 96 6.68 9.82 5.09
N GLY A 97 7.29 8.71 4.65
CA GLY A 97 7.87 7.69 5.51
C GLY A 97 6.85 6.71 6.11
N ARG A 98 5.57 6.79 5.75
CA ARG A 98 4.57 5.82 6.23
C ARG A 98 4.79 4.49 5.56
N THR A 99 4.69 3.42 6.33
CA THR A 99 4.96 2.06 5.86
C THR A 99 3.73 1.18 6.04
N VAL A 100 3.46 0.35 5.03
CA VAL A 100 2.46 -0.72 5.08
C VAL A 100 3.12 -2.04 4.71
N THR A 101 2.89 -3.07 5.52
CA THR A 101 3.40 -4.42 5.29
C THR A 101 2.26 -5.38 5.06
N LYS A 102 2.38 -6.23 4.05
CA LYS A 102 1.43 -7.31 3.76
C LYS A 102 2.18 -8.63 3.70
N LYS A 103 1.75 -9.58 4.52
CA LYS A 103 2.29 -10.95 4.53
C LYS A 103 1.35 -11.91 3.81
N ARG A 104 1.92 -12.88 3.09
CA ARG A 104 1.21 -14.03 2.55
C ARG A 104 1.99 -15.29 2.85
N THR A 105 1.29 -16.35 3.20
CA THR A 105 1.89 -17.67 3.31
C THR A 105 1.57 -18.48 2.07
N ILE A 106 2.57 -19.18 1.53
CA ILE A 106 2.38 -20.15 0.45
C ILE A 106 3.12 -21.44 0.76
N PHE A 107 2.70 -22.53 0.11
CA PHE A 107 3.28 -23.86 0.28
C PHE A 107 3.74 -24.39 -1.07
N VAL A 108 5.01 -24.76 -1.17
CA VAL A 108 5.60 -25.43 -2.32
C VAL A 108 5.78 -26.90 -1.99
N GLN A 109 5.26 -27.81 -2.82
CA GLN A 109 5.29 -29.26 -2.61
C GLN A 109 6.22 -29.96 -3.60
#